data_AF-A0AAV3P483-F1
#
_entry.id   AF-A0AAV3P483-F1
#
_cell.length_a   1.000
_cell.length_b   1.000
_cell.length_c   1.000
_cell.angle_alpha   90.00
_cell.angle_beta   90.00
_cell.angle_gamma   90.00
#
_symmetry.space_group_name_H-M   'P 1'
#
loop_
_entity.id
_entity.type
_entity.pdbx_description
1 polymer ?
#
loop_
_entity_poly.entity_id
_entity_poly.type
_entity_poly.pdbx_seq_one_letter_code
_entity_poly.pdbx_strand_id
1 'polypeptide(L)'
;MEQQKQKICSNIDVLGEDVVHKILEKLPALSCGSAACVSRLWNRIITSRILSVPKLLSALSLNSSLQDAVREVFEKVLSEPIRPQFAIASVGPDFDLKQAHKLITERLDSQIPVITSASDGILGREALTSKFREIQWDATEDNDDDSTDSVKKRGIVLTVGYLPGLRASLVPLQGKKELPELLMDRFVMDICEWSSSVSNSSSPAGVILFTDYDTDMKPVLAKMEYALCKETVVVGDGGGQFLYQSDKKSNSSQSSEFYVACVALLFANDQNTPPGLGKTQFHLMLSAGVSPIGPVYKAASVNDRKNDNSTWITARRGSSLENLDGQTILEEIHREIGEPIIYPALYIGVTKRRKCSVGTRKARWLTFHEFHEVLSGDEEYLYVHDKGIKTGDSFCFYISNIDVARSTCRSVSDNFRSLKQCHDRDFVQDNIDRCNKKHVFGGILFSCCGRGEQFFGESNVDSLPFLENFPEVPLAGTFSAGEIGRANMSVYGKESLEEMSIPCLFHVFSSVYLVMSYTPPVTQQ
;
A
#
# COMPACT_ATOMS: atom_id res chain seq x y z
N MET A 1 9.37 74.97 2.58
CA MET A 1 9.33 73.92 1.55
C MET A 1 10.00 72.68 2.11
N GLU A 2 9.27 71.89 2.89
CA GLU A 2 9.70 70.54 3.28
C GLU A 2 9.10 69.56 2.27
N GLN A 3 9.95 68.97 1.43
CA GLN A 3 9.54 67.85 0.58
C GLN A 3 9.35 66.62 1.46
N GLN A 4 8.10 66.27 1.74
CA GLN A 4 7.73 64.92 2.16
C GLN A 4 8.16 63.94 1.06
N LYS A 5 9.30 63.26 1.27
CA LYS A 5 9.60 62.01 0.57
C LYS A 5 8.59 60.97 1.05
N GLN A 6 7.47 60.91 0.35
CA GLN A 6 6.49 59.86 0.49
C GLN A 6 7.19 58.55 0.10
N LYS A 7 7.58 57.78 1.11
CA LYS A 7 8.11 56.42 0.93
C LYS A 7 6.96 55.59 0.40
N ILE A 8 6.84 55.49 -0.93
CA ILE A 8 5.89 54.60 -1.59
C ILE A 8 6.33 53.19 -1.20
N CYS A 9 5.80 52.70 -0.09
CA CYS A 9 5.83 51.29 0.24
C CYS A 9 4.78 50.68 -0.68
N SER A 10 5.20 50.24 -1.87
CA SER A 10 4.37 49.49 -2.79
C SER A 10 4.00 48.18 -2.09
N ASN A 11 2.84 48.18 -1.42
CA ASN A 11 2.34 47.01 -0.72
C ASN A 11 2.04 45.91 -1.76
N ILE A 12 2.55 44.69 -1.54
CA ILE A 12 2.29 43.53 -2.40
C ILE A 12 0.77 43.26 -2.48
N ASP A 13 0.00 43.66 -1.47
CA ASP A 13 -1.46 43.56 -1.49
C ASP A 13 -2.14 44.46 -2.56
N VAL A 14 -1.40 45.39 -3.18
CA VAL A 14 -1.87 46.18 -4.34
C VAL A 14 -1.78 45.36 -5.63
N LEU A 15 -1.00 44.28 -5.65
CA LEU A 15 -1.01 43.32 -6.75
C LEU A 15 -2.33 42.53 -6.69
N GLY A 16 -2.98 42.34 -7.82
CA GLY A 16 -4.23 41.57 -7.89
C GLY A 16 -4.06 40.15 -7.33
N GLU A 17 -5.16 39.56 -6.81
CA GLU A 17 -5.14 38.26 -6.13
C GLU A 17 -4.47 37.14 -6.96
N ASP A 18 -4.64 37.16 -8.28
CA ASP A 18 -4.08 36.14 -9.17
C ASP A 18 -2.55 36.21 -9.25
N VAL A 19 -1.98 37.42 -9.15
CA VAL A 19 -0.52 37.61 -9.12
C VAL A 19 0.02 37.12 -7.78
N VAL A 20 -0.64 37.47 -6.68
CA VAL A 20 -0.28 37.01 -5.34
C VAL A 20 -0.36 35.48 -5.28
N HIS A 21 -1.42 34.87 -5.79
CA HIS A 21 -1.56 33.42 -5.91
C HIS A 21 -0.36 32.78 -6.63
N LYS A 22 0.01 33.29 -7.81
CA LYS A 22 1.15 32.78 -8.60
C LYS A 22 2.51 32.92 -7.92
N ILE A 23 2.64 33.87 -6.99
CA ILE A 23 3.84 34.01 -6.16
C ILE A 23 3.81 32.96 -5.04
N LEU A 24 2.68 32.84 -4.35
CA LEU A 24 2.50 31.93 -3.21
C LEU A 24 2.56 30.45 -3.63
N GLU A 25 2.07 30.09 -4.82
CA GLU A 25 2.11 28.72 -5.34
C GLU A 25 3.53 28.19 -5.58
N LYS A 26 4.51 29.10 -5.69
CA LYS A 26 5.93 28.78 -5.93
C LYS A 26 6.77 28.75 -4.66
N LEU A 27 6.17 29.03 -3.51
CA LEU A 27 6.90 29.04 -2.25
C LEU A 27 7.14 27.61 -1.74
N PRO A 28 8.33 27.31 -1.17
CA PRO A 28 8.51 26.09 -0.40
C PRO A 28 7.50 25.99 0.74
N ALA A 29 7.19 24.77 1.19
CA ALA A 29 6.14 24.51 2.19
C ALA A 29 6.28 25.38 3.46
N LEU A 30 7.50 25.51 3.99
CA LEU A 30 7.76 26.31 5.20
C LEU A 30 7.54 27.82 4.97
N SER A 31 8.00 28.33 3.84
CA SER A 31 7.79 29.73 3.43
C SER A 31 6.32 30.01 3.16
N CYS A 32 5.59 29.06 2.56
CA CYS A 32 4.15 29.14 2.34
C CYS A 32 3.38 29.17 3.67
N GLY A 33 3.77 28.32 4.64
CA GLY A 33 3.20 28.36 5.99
C GLY A 33 3.41 29.72 6.68
N SER A 34 4.61 30.29 6.53
CA SER A 34 4.92 31.63 7.05
C SER A 34 4.10 32.73 6.34
N ALA A 35 3.95 32.62 5.02
CA ALA A 35 3.15 33.52 4.20
C ALA A 35 1.66 33.49 4.60
N ALA A 36 1.13 32.32 5.00
CA ALA A 36 -0.24 32.19 5.50
C ALA A 36 -0.51 32.97 6.80
N CYS A 37 0.53 33.38 7.52
CA CYS A 37 0.44 34.17 8.76
C CYS A 37 0.59 35.68 8.53
N VAL A 38 0.90 36.14 7.31
CA VAL A 38 1.16 37.55 7.01
C VAL A 38 -0.13 38.39 7.04
N SER A 39 -1.19 37.92 6.39
CA SER A 39 -2.48 38.62 6.34
C SER A 39 -3.64 37.67 6.11
N ARG A 40 -4.87 38.13 6.40
CA ARG A 40 -6.10 37.36 6.11
C ARG A 40 -6.27 37.06 4.63
N LEU A 41 -5.83 37.97 3.75
CA LEU A 41 -5.90 37.79 2.30
C LEU A 41 -4.99 36.63 1.84
N TRP A 42 -3.73 36.63 2.29
CA TRP A 42 -2.77 35.60 1.94
C TRP A 42 -3.18 34.24 2.50
N ASN A 43 -3.63 34.23 3.76
CA ASN A 43 -4.19 33.04 4.39
C ASN A 43 -5.36 32.46 3.58
N ARG A 44 -6.29 33.34 3.14
CA ARG A 44 -7.43 32.94 2.33
C ARG A 44 -6.98 32.35 1.00
N ILE A 45 -6.09 33.02 0.26
CA ILE A 45 -5.58 32.54 -1.03
C ILE A 45 -4.92 31.16 -0.87
N ILE A 46 -4.05 31.00 0.13
CA ILE A 46 -3.37 29.73 0.39
C ILE A 46 -4.40 28.64 0.74
N THR A 47 -5.34 28.92 1.63
CA THR A 47 -6.31 27.92 2.09
C THR A 47 -7.32 27.55 1.01
N SER A 48 -7.82 28.53 0.23
CA SER A 48 -8.90 28.32 -0.72
C SER A 48 -8.45 27.94 -2.13
N ARG A 49 -7.21 28.26 -2.53
CA ARG A 49 -6.71 27.97 -3.89
C ARG A 49 -5.56 26.96 -3.92
N ILE A 50 -4.68 26.96 -2.91
CA ILE A 50 -3.48 26.11 -2.90
C ILE A 50 -3.73 24.83 -2.10
N LEU A 51 -4.23 24.96 -0.88
CA LEU A 51 -4.51 23.86 0.06
C LEU A 51 -5.97 23.38 0.00
N SER A 52 -6.73 23.79 -1.02
CA SER A 52 -8.05 23.24 -1.31
C SER A 52 -8.00 22.01 -2.22
N VAL A 53 -6.83 21.74 -2.84
CA VAL A 53 -6.60 20.61 -3.73
C VAL A 53 -5.66 19.61 -3.04
N PRO A 54 -5.96 18.30 -3.09
CA PRO A 54 -5.06 17.30 -2.54
C PRO A 54 -3.73 17.25 -3.30
N LYS A 55 -2.67 16.88 -2.59
CA LYS A 55 -1.36 16.63 -3.14
C LYS A 55 -0.75 15.39 -2.51
N LEU A 56 -0.12 14.57 -3.34
CA LEU A 56 0.82 13.55 -2.92
C LEU A 56 2.17 13.95 -3.51
N LEU A 57 3.21 14.04 -2.69
CA LEU A 57 4.56 14.33 -3.13
C LEU A 57 5.46 13.19 -2.70
N SER A 58 6.36 12.77 -3.58
CA SER A 58 7.35 11.75 -3.26
C SER A 58 8.73 12.12 -3.80
N ALA A 59 9.76 11.64 -3.12
CA ALA A 59 11.15 11.79 -3.54
C ALA A 59 11.98 10.59 -3.09
N LEU A 60 12.92 10.20 -3.94
CA LEU A 60 13.86 9.11 -3.69
C LEU A 60 15.30 9.66 -3.62
N SER A 61 16.11 9.16 -2.70
CA SER A 61 17.54 9.45 -2.64
C SER A 61 18.33 8.16 -2.48
N LEU A 62 19.46 8.08 -3.19
CA LEU A 62 20.45 7.00 -3.15
C LEU A 62 21.76 7.47 -2.54
N ASN A 63 21.74 8.60 -1.84
CA ASN A 63 22.92 9.09 -1.18
C ASN A 63 23.40 8.07 -0.15
N SER A 64 24.70 7.77 -0.16
CA SER A 64 25.30 6.78 0.75
C SER A 64 25.25 7.17 2.23
N SER A 65 25.02 8.45 2.53
CA SER A 65 24.87 9.01 3.88
C SER A 65 23.40 9.18 4.21
N LEU A 66 22.95 8.56 5.30
CA LEU A 66 21.54 8.63 5.73
C LEU A 66 21.07 10.06 5.99
N GLN A 67 21.91 10.91 6.59
CA GLN A 67 21.54 12.30 6.88
C GLN A 67 21.36 13.12 5.60
N ASP A 68 22.24 12.90 4.63
CA ASP A 68 22.18 13.59 3.34
C ASP A 68 21.00 13.07 2.52
N ALA A 69 20.76 11.75 2.52
CA ALA A 69 19.61 11.14 1.86
C ALA A 69 18.28 11.67 2.41
N VAL A 70 18.15 11.75 3.75
CA VAL A 70 16.99 12.33 4.41
C VAL A 70 16.89 13.84 4.09
N ARG A 71 17.99 14.58 4.03
CA ARG A 71 17.98 16.00 3.58
C ARG A 71 17.43 16.14 2.17
N GLU A 72 17.97 15.40 1.20
CA GLU A 72 17.59 15.49 -0.21
C GLU A 72 16.09 15.21 -0.42
N VAL A 73 15.55 14.14 0.19
CA VAL A 73 14.13 13.81 0.01
C VAL A 73 13.21 14.87 0.64
N PHE A 74 13.57 15.43 1.79
CA PHE A 74 12.78 16.50 2.44
C PHE A 74 12.85 17.82 1.67
N GLU A 75 14.03 18.21 1.20
CA GLU A 75 14.19 19.40 0.35
C GLU A 75 13.31 19.29 -0.90
N LYS A 76 13.20 18.09 -1.47
CA LYS A 76 12.34 17.85 -2.63
C LYS A 76 10.85 17.83 -2.30
N VAL A 77 10.38 17.06 -1.31
CA VAL A 77 8.92 16.98 -1.02
C VAL A 77 8.37 18.26 -0.39
N LEU A 78 9.22 19.12 0.17
CA LEU A 78 8.83 20.42 0.72
C LEU A 78 9.21 21.60 -0.18
N SER A 79 9.69 21.35 -1.41
CA SER A 79 10.05 22.42 -2.37
C SER A 79 8.85 23.20 -2.87
N GLU A 80 7.64 22.65 -2.71
CA GLU A 80 6.37 23.23 -3.14
C GLU A 80 5.40 23.35 -1.95
N PRO A 81 4.34 24.17 -2.06
CA PRO A 81 3.36 24.30 -1.00
C PRO A 81 2.63 22.98 -0.73
N ILE A 82 2.79 22.47 0.49
CA ILE A 82 2.05 21.34 1.05
C ILE A 82 1.92 21.51 2.56
N ARG A 83 0.82 21.02 3.14
CA ARG A 83 0.65 20.87 4.59
C ARG A 83 0.56 19.37 4.91
N PRO A 84 1.68 18.71 5.24
CA PRO A 84 1.69 17.26 5.45
C PRO A 84 0.63 16.81 6.46
N GLN A 85 -0.17 15.79 6.09
CA GLN A 85 -1.14 15.12 6.95
C GLN A 85 -0.72 13.70 7.31
N PHE A 86 0.16 13.09 6.52
CA PHE A 86 0.80 11.81 6.82
C PHE A 86 2.14 11.75 6.06
N ALA A 87 3.03 10.87 6.52
CA ALA A 87 4.24 10.52 5.79
C ALA A 87 4.50 9.01 5.84
N ILE A 88 4.96 8.47 4.72
CA ILE A 88 5.41 7.09 4.58
C ILE A 88 6.84 7.15 4.04
N ALA A 89 7.77 6.49 4.73
CA ALA A 89 9.14 6.38 4.29
C ALA A 89 9.53 4.91 4.19
N SER A 90 10.26 4.56 3.14
CA SER A 90 10.82 3.23 2.97
C SER A 90 12.31 3.35 2.76
N VAL A 91 13.05 2.52 3.48
CA VAL A 91 14.48 2.67 3.71
C VAL A 91 15.17 1.36 3.32
N GLY A 92 16.29 1.47 2.61
CA GLY A 92 17.13 0.31 2.29
C GLY A 92 17.75 -0.31 3.56
N PRO A 93 17.98 -1.63 3.55
CA PRO A 93 18.37 -2.39 4.75
C PRO A 93 19.73 -1.99 5.34
N ASP A 94 20.63 -1.38 4.56
CA ASP A 94 21.93 -0.92 5.05
C ASP A 94 21.85 0.33 5.96
N PHE A 95 20.70 1.01 6.00
CA PHE A 95 20.49 2.13 6.89
C PHE A 95 19.83 1.70 8.19
N ASP A 96 20.31 2.26 9.32
CA ASP A 96 19.67 2.04 10.61
C ASP A 96 18.24 2.62 10.61
N LEU A 97 17.25 1.74 10.68
CA LEU A 97 15.84 2.09 10.61
C LEU A 97 15.41 3.03 11.75
N LYS A 98 15.97 2.88 12.96
CA LYS A 98 15.65 3.74 14.12
C LYS A 98 16.21 5.14 13.93
N GLN A 99 17.44 5.24 13.44
CA GLN A 99 18.08 6.51 13.12
C GLN A 99 17.34 7.21 11.98
N ALA A 100 16.96 6.48 10.93
CA ALA A 100 16.18 7.01 9.82
C ALA A 100 14.83 7.55 10.31
N HIS A 101 14.10 6.75 11.08
CA HIS A 101 12.81 7.14 11.65
C HIS A 101 12.93 8.39 12.52
N LYS A 102 13.96 8.48 13.37
CA LYS A 102 14.23 9.66 14.20
C LYS A 102 14.48 10.91 13.34
N LEU A 103 15.35 10.83 12.34
CA LEU A 103 15.66 11.98 11.47
C LEU A 103 14.43 12.47 10.69
N ILE A 104 13.55 11.56 10.28
CA ILE A 104 12.31 11.88 9.55
C ILE A 104 11.29 12.55 10.49
N THR A 105 11.06 11.96 11.66
CA THR A 105 10.09 12.45 12.64
C THR A 105 10.49 13.79 13.26
N GLU A 106 11.78 14.05 13.46
CA GLU A 106 12.29 15.35 13.94
C GLU A 106 12.01 16.52 13.00
N ARG A 107 11.73 16.25 11.71
CA ARG A 107 11.43 17.27 10.70
C ARG A 107 9.93 17.48 10.46
N LEU A 108 9.08 16.66 11.04
CA LEU A 108 7.63 16.75 10.92
C LEU A 108 7.01 17.09 12.28
N ASP A 109 5.81 17.67 12.26
CA ASP A 109 5.05 17.87 13.49
C ASP A 109 4.76 16.52 14.16
N SER A 110 4.86 16.46 15.49
CA SER A 110 4.65 15.23 16.26
C SER A 110 3.22 14.66 16.18
N GLN A 111 2.25 15.43 15.69
CA GLN A 111 0.88 14.98 15.44
C GLN A 111 0.72 14.32 14.07
N ILE A 112 1.67 14.51 13.14
CA ILE A 112 1.61 13.89 11.83
C ILE A 112 1.92 12.39 12.00
N PRO A 113 1.02 11.52 11.54
CA PRO A 113 1.30 10.10 11.47
C PRO A 113 2.44 9.82 10.51
N VAL A 114 3.50 9.17 11.00
CA VAL A 114 4.67 8.79 10.20
C VAL A 114 4.88 7.30 10.31
N ILE A 115 5.07 6.63 9.18
CA ILE A 115 5.55 5.24 9.11
C ILE A 115 6.90 5.22 8.42
N THR A 116 7.84 4.45 8.95
CA THR A 116 9.14 4.19 8.34
C THR A 116 9.34 2.68 8.27
N SER A 117 9.42 2.11 7.08
CA SER A 117 9.66 0.69 6.86
C SER A 117 11.04 0.42 6.27
N ALA A 118 11.61 -0.74 6.60
CA ALA A 118 12.66 -1.35 5.81
C ALA A 118 12.01 -2.14 4.67
N SER A 119 12.59 -2.05 3.47
CA SER A 119 12.01 -2.65 2.26
C SER A 119 13.08 -3.35 1.42
N ASP A 120 12.70 -4.46 0.78
CA ASP A 120 13.55 -5.24 -0.14
C ASP A 120 13.84 -4.51 -1.45
N GLY A 121 13.20 -3.37 -1.66
CA GLY A 121 13.50 -2.44 -2.72
C GLY A 121 12.64 -1.19 -2.63
N ILE A 122 13.05 -0.14 -3.32
CA ILE A 122 12.36 1.15 -3.37
C ILE A 122 12.17 1.60 -4.81
N LEU A 123 11.10 2.35 -5.05
CA LEU A 123 10.86 2.99 -6.34
C LEU A 123 10.31 4.40 -6.19
N GLY A 124 10.68 5.27 -7.12
CA GLY A 124 10.26 6.66 -7.12
C GLY A 124 11.15 7.57 -7.98
N ARG A 125 10.84 8.86 -7.99
CA ARG A 125 11.66 9.87 -8.69
C ARG A 125 12.78 10.36 -7.80
N GLU A 126 14.01 10.29 -8.29
CA GLU A 126 15.19 10.81 -7.61
C GLU A 126 15.04 12.31 -7.29
N ALA A 127 15.39 12.72 -6.07
CA ALA A 127 15.24 14.09 -5.59
C ALA A 127 16.02 15.10 -6.44
N LEU A 128 17.24 14.73 -6.85
CA LEU A 128 18.16 15.61 -7.58
C LEU A 128 17.93 15.58 -9.10
N THR A 129 17.67 14.40 -9.67
CA THR A 129 17.61 14.24 -11.13
C THR A 129 16.18 14.16 -11.68
N SER A 130 15.17 13.97 -10.82
CA SER A 130 13.77 13.70 -11.18
C SER A 130 13.56 12.47 -12.08
N LYS A 131 14.60 11.68 -12.31
CA LYS A 131 14.52 10.41 -13.03
C LYS A 131 13.84 9.37 -12.15
N PHE A 132 12.93 8.62 -12.76
CA PHE A 132 12.30 7.50 -12.08
C PHE A 132 13.28 6.33 -11.99
N ARG A 133 13.33 5.68 -10.83
CA ARG A 133 14.17 4.50 -10.56
C ARG A 133 13.34 3.44 -9.84
N GLU A 134 13.59 2.20 -10.19
CA GLU A 134 13.27 1.01 -9.40
C GLU A 134 14.58 0.38 -8.97
N ILE A 135 14.70 0.08 -7.69
CA ILE A 135 15.90 -0.53 -7.13
C ILE A 135 15.46 -1.62 -6.19
N GLN A 136 15.85 -2.83 -6.52
CA GLN A 136 15.62 -4.02 -5.75
C GLN A 136 16.96 -4.47 -5.17
N TRP A 137 16.97 -4.83 -3.90
CA TRP A 137 18.16 -5.30 -3.23
C TRP A 137 18.23 -6.82 -3.41
N ASP A 138 19.32 -7.33 -3.98
CA ASP A 138 19.48 -8.77 -4.15
C ASP A 138 19.50 -9.48 -2.80
N ALA A 139 18.65 -10.50 -2.65
CA ALA A 139 18.60 -11.36 -1.48
C ALA A 139 19.74 -12.39 -1.46
N THR A 140 20.50 -12.54 -2.56
CA THR A 140 21.36 -13.71 -2.81
C THR A 140 22.87 -13.51 -2.65
N GLU A 141 23.34 -12.38 -2.11
CA GLU A 141 24.76 -12.18 -1.85
C GLU A 141 25.10 -12.31 -0.35
N ASP A 142 24.97 -13.53 0.18
CA ASP A 142 25.69 -14.02 1.37
C ASP A 142 27.00 -14.72 0.97
N ASN A 143 27.60 -14.33 -0.17
CA ASN A 143 28.94 -14.78 -0.51
C ASN A 143 29.93 -13.72 -0.03
N ASP A 144 30.69 -14.11 1.00
CA ASP A 144 31.93 -13.49 1.47
C ASP A 144 32.96 -13.39 0.32
N ASP A 145 32.73 -12.51 -0.66
CA ASP A 145 33.75 -12.14 -1.63
C ASP A 145 34.06 -10.65 -1.50
N ASP A 146 35.29 -10.40 -1.04
CA ASP A 146 35.93 -9.12 -0.70
C ASP A 146 36.19 -8.29 -1.96
N SER A 147 35.17 -8.10 -2.79
CA SER A 147 35.18 -7.27 -3.98
C SER A 147 34.65 -5.87 -3.63
N THR A 148 35.46 -4.87 -3.94
CA THR A 148 35.35 -3.49 -3.46
C THR A 148 34.17 -2.66 -3.98
N ASP A 149 33.12 -3.29 -4.52
CA ASP A 149 31.96 -2.59 -5.09
C ASP A 149 30.62 -3.30 -4.83
N SER A 150 30.46 -3.92 -3.65
CA SER A 150 29.16 -4.39 -3.16
C SER A 150 28.15 -3.24 -3.28
N VAL A 151 27.09 -3.41 -4.08
CA VAL A 151 26.05 -2.40 -4.26
C VAL A 151 25.42 -2.14 -2.91
N LYS A 152 25.82 -1.05 -2.25
CA LYS A 152 25.31 -0.65 -0.94
C LYS A 152 23.79 -0.57 -1.05
N LYS A 153 23.07 -1.35 -0.23
CA LYS A 153 21.59 -1.45 -0.20
C LYS A 153 21.00 -0.22 0.49
N ARG A 154 21.41 0.95 0.02
CA ARG A 154 21.18 2.25 0.62
C ARG A 154 20.27 3.06 -0.27
N GLY A 155 19.18 3.52 0.33
CA GLY A 155 18.26 4.42 -0.31
C GLY A 155 17.13 4.76 0.63
N ILE A 156 16.46 5.86 0.34
CA ILE A 156 15.24 6.25 1.01
C ILE A 156 14.26 6.79 -0.02
N VAL A 157 13.02 6.35 0.06
CA VAL A 157 11.89 7.02 -0.59
C VAL A 157 10.99 7.59 0.50
N LEU A 158 10.66 8.88 0.38
CA LEU A 158 9.74 9.57 1.28
C LEU A 158 8.52 10.00 0.47
N THR A 159 7.34 9.65 0.96
CA THR A 159 6.04 10.06 0.42
C THR A 159 5.29 10.86 1.48
N VAL A 160 4.82 12.04 1.10
CA VAL A 160 4.07 12.95 1.97
C VAL A 160 2.75 13.32 1.29
N GLY A 161 1.65 13.20 2.03
CA GLY A 161 0.34 13.50 1.49
C GLY A 161 -0.39 14.59 2.25
N TYR A 162 -1.18 15.36 1.51
CA TYR A 162 -2.17 16.30 2.00
C TYR A 162 -3.48 16.06 1.25
N LEU A 163 -4.50 15.64 1.96
CA LEU A 163 -5.80 15.19 1.47
C LEU A 163 -6.91 16.00 2.17
N PRO A 164 -7.23 17.21 1.68
CA PRO A 164 -8.30 18.02 2.26
C PRO A 164 -9.62 17.25 2.19
N GLY A 165 -10.40 17.34 3.27
CA GLY A 165 -11.65 16.57 3.46
C GLY A 165 -11.46 15.15 4.00
N LEU A 166 -10.22 14.69 4.17
CA LEU A 166 -9.90 13.44 4.85
C LEU A 166 -9.07 13.72 6.12
N ARG A 167 -9.27 12.88 7.14
CA ARG A 167 -8.38 12.77 8.30
C ARG A 167 -7.56 11.50 8.19
N ALA A 168 -6.31 11.59 8.66
CA ALA A 168 -5.38 10.47 8.74
C ALA A 168 -5.05 10.13 10.20
N SER A 169 -4.90 8.86 10.54
CA SER A 169 -4.42 8.41 11.85
C SER A 169 -3.84 6.99 11.78
N LEU A 170 -3.16 6.57 12.85
CA LEU A 170 -2.56 5.25 12.97
C LEU A 170 -3.25 4.45 14.07
N VAL A 171 -3.60 3.21 13.74
CA VAL A 171 -4.09 2.22 14.70
C VAL A 171 -3.16 1.01 14.67
N PRO A 172 -2.48 0.66 15.78
CA PRO A 172 -1.61 -0.50 15.84
C PRO A 172 -2.38 -1.78 16.18
N LEU A 173 -2.02 -2.89 15.52
CA LEU A 173 -2.36 -4.24 15.95
C LEU A 173 -1.35 -4.68 17.02
N GLN A 174 -1.85 -4.93 18.23
CA GLN A 174 -1.02 -5.36 19.34
C GLN A 174 -1.08 -6.88 19.53
N GLY A 175 0.08 -7.49 19.79
CA GLY A 175 0.23 -8.87 20.25
C GLY A 175 0.75 -8.91 21.68
N LYS A 176 0.38 -9.95 22.44
CA LYS A 176 0.94 -10.21 23.78
C LYS A 176 2.29 -10.92 23.66
N LYS A 177 3.26 -10.57 24.50
CA LYS A 177 4.59 -11.23 24.49
C LYS A 177 4.59 -12.62 25.12
N GLU A 178 3.75 -12.84 26.14
CA GLU A 178 3.70 -14.12 26.87
C GLU A 178 2.88 -15.19 26.15
N LEU A 179 1.93 -14.78 25.31
CA LEU A 179 1.07 -15.64 24.50
C LEU A 179 1.00 -15.02 23.10
N PRO A 180 1.33 -15.74 22.02
CA PRO A 180 1.28 -15.23 20.64
C PRO A 180 -0.17 -15.10 20.13
N GLU A 181 -1.03 -14.41 20.90
CA GLU A 181 -2.40 -14.10 20.53
C GLU A 181 -2.48 -12.61 20.14
N LEU A 182 -2.82 -12.37 18.88
CA LEU A 182 -3.07 -11.04 18.34
C LEU A 182 -4.43 -10.52 18.82
N LEU A 183 -4.48 -9.26 19.24
CA LEU A 183 -5.72 -8.59 19.65
C LEU A 183 -6.55 -8.13 18.43
N MET A 184 -6.85 -9.06 17.51
CA MET A 184 -7.45 -8.76 16.22
C MET A 184 -8.84 -8.12 16.32
N ASP A 185 -9.67 -8.58 17.27
CA ASP A 185 -11.02 -8.01 17.46
C ASP A 185 -10.94 -6.56 17.92
N ARG A 186 -10.04 -6.29 18.86
CA ARG A 186 -9.79 -4.93 19.34
C ARG A 186 -9.28 -4.04 18.21
N PHE A 187 -8.29 -4.51 17.45
CA PHE A 187 -7.75 -3.77 16.31
C PHE A 187 -8.83 -3.35 15.29
N VAL A 188 -9.70 -4.29 14.87
CA VAL A 188 -10.78 -3.99 13.93
C VAL A 188 -11.82 -3.05 14.55
N MET A 189 -12.13 -3.21 15.84
CA MET A 189 -13.04 -2.32 16.56
C MET A 189 -12.47 -0.90 16.70
N ASP A 190 -11.18 -0.76 17.01
CA ASP A 190 -10.49 0.52 17.12
C ASP A 190 -10.48 1.26 15.77
N ILE A 191 -10.28 0.56 14.65
CA ILE A 191 -10.42 1.12 13.29
C ILE A 191 -11.85 1.67 13.08
N CYS A 192 -12.87 0.89 13.43
CA CYS A 192 -14.26 1.28 13.24
C CYS A 192 -14.68 2.44 14.15
N GLU A 193 -14.24 2.43 15.41
CA GLU A 193 -14.52 3.48 16.39
C GLU A 193 -13.85 4.78 15.99
N TRP A 194 -12.57 4.74 15.61
CA TRP A 194 -11.87 5.91 15.10
C TRP A 194 -12.57 6.48 13.88
N SER A 195 -12.93 5.64 12.91
CA SER A 195 -13.64 6.07 11.69
C SER A 195 -14.98 6.72 12.01
N SER A 196 -15.72 6.18 12.98
CA SER A 196 -17.00 6.76 13.44
C SER A 196 -16.83 8.06 14.21
N SER A 197 -15.68 8.26 14.87
CA SER A 197 -15.40 9.47 15.64
C SER A 197 -15.09 10.69 14.75
N VAL A 198 -14.59 10.45 13.54
CA VAL A 198 -14.19 11.49 12.60
C VAL A 198 -15.13 11.65 11.40
N SER A 199 -15.92 10.62 11.11
CA SER A 199 -16.78 10.53 9.93
C SER A 199 -18.17 9.99 10.29
N ASN A 200 -19.14 10.19 9.40
CA ASN A 200 -20.48 9.60 9.53
C ASN A 200 -20.54 8.09 9.22
N SER A 201 -19.39 7.41 9.11
CA SER A 201 -19.26 6.00 8.71
C SER A 201 -18.36 5.25 9.70
N SER A 202 -18.73 4.01 10.01
CA SER A 202 -17.86 3.10 10.78
C SER A 202 -16.74 2.47 9.97
N SER A 203 -16.66 2.77 8.68
CA SER A 203 -15.63 2.25 7.77
C SER A 203 -14.81 3.40 7.20
N PRO A 204 -13.47 3.31 7.20
CA PRO A 204 -12.61 4.29 6.58
C PRO A 204 -12.77 4.24 5.05
N ALA A 205 -12.37 5.33 4.39
CA ALA A 205 -12.28 5.39 2.93
C ALA A 205 -11.09 4.57 2.40
N GLY A 206 -9.98 4.55 3.13
CA GLY A 206 -8.78 3.80 2.76
C GLY A 206 -7.98 3.35 3.98
N VAL A 207 -7.29 2.22 3.84
CA VAL A 207 -6.38 1.65 4.84
C VAL A 207 -5.09 1.22 4.13
N ILE A 208 -3.95 1.64 4.66
CA ILE A 208 -2.63 1.14 4.26
C ILE A 208 -2.04 0.39 5.46
N LEU A 209 -1.75 -0.89 5.28
CA LEU A 209 -1.19 -1.76 6.31
C LEU A 209 0.33 -1.91 6.14
N PHE A 210 1.04 -1.95 7.25
CA PHE A 210 2.45 -2.34 7.33
C PHE A 210 2.57 -3.38 8.43
N THR A 211 3.22 -4.50 8.11
CA THR A 211 3.17 -5.71 8.92
C THR A 211 4.57 -6.29 9.07
N ASP A 212 4.83 -6.95 10.20
CA ASP A 212 6.10 -7.66 10.39
C ASP A 212 6.10 -9.01 9.66
N TYR A 213 7.28 -9.55 9.38
CA TYR A 213 7.44 -10.83 8.67
C TYR A 213 6.87 -12.03 9.43
N ASP A 214 6.80 -11.96 10.76
CA ASP A 214 6.44 -13.09 11.61
C ASP A 214 4.91 -13.19 11.86
N THR A 215 4.16 -12.16 11.50
CA THR A 215 2.73 -12.06 11.77
C THR A 215 1.90 -12.70 10.67
N ASP A 216 1.16 -13.76 11.01
CA ASP A 216 0.11 -14.28 10.15
C ASP A 216 -1.06 -13.29 10.04
N MET A 217 -1.04 -12.49 8.97
CA MET A 217 -2.04 -11.46 8.69
C MET A 217 -3.34 -11.99 8.09
N LYS A 218 -3.36 -13.23 7.58
CA LYS A 218 -4.55 -13.83 6.96
C LYS A 218 -5.80 -13.78 7.86
N PRO A 219 -5.77 -14.21 9.15
CA PRO A 219 -6.92 -14.11 10.04
C PRO A 219 -7.32 -12.65 10.37
N VAL A 220 -6.36 -11.71 10.38
CA VAL A 220 -6.63 -10.29 10.59
C VAL A 220 -7.39 -9.72 9.41
N LEU A 221 -6.92 -9.99 8.19
CA LEU A 221 -7.55 -9.56 6.94
C LEU A 221 -8.95 -10.15 6.79
N ALA A 222 -9.18 -11.41 7.18
CA ALA A 222 -10.51 -12.02 7.19
C ALA A 222 -11.50 -11.29 8.14
N LYS A 223 -11.03 -10.79 9.28
CA LYS A 223 -11.84 -9.97 10.20
C LYS A 223 -12.08 -8.56 9.67
N MET A 224 -11.12 -7.98 8.97
CA MET A 224 -11.30 -6.70 8.28
C MET A 224 -12.33 -6.83 7.14
N GLU A 225 -12.24 -7.87 6.30
CA GLU A 225 -13.23 -8.18 5.27
C GLU A 225 -14.63 -8.42 5.87
N TYR A 226 -14.68 -8.99 7.08
CA TYR A 226 -15.92 -9.12 7.84
C TYR A 226 -16.52 -7.76 8.24
N ALA A 227 -15.69 -6.85 8.76
CA ALA A 227 -16.15 -5.67 9.47
C ALA A 227 -16.28 -4.40 8.61
N LEU A 228 -15.48 -4.26 7.56
CA LEU A 228 -15.37 -3.04 6.75
C LEU A 228 -16.30 -3.07 5.53
N CYS A 229 -16.76 -1.90 5.10
CA CYS A 229 -17.58 -1.73 3.89
C CYS A 229 -16.82 -2.14 2.64
N LYS A 230 -17.50 -2.64 1.60
CA LYS A 230 -16.85 -3.13 0.36
C LYS A 230 -16.09 -2.04 -0.39
N GLU A 231 -16.50 -0.79 -0.22
CA GLU A 231 -15.91 0.40 -0.82
C GLU A 231 -14.62 0.84 -0.12
N THR A 232 -14.33 0.32 1.08
CA THR A 232 -13.07 0.60 1.77
C THR A 232 -11.93 -0.08 1.01
N VAL A 233 -11.00 0.73 0.54
CA VAL A 233 -9.76 0.25 -0.07
C VAL A 233 -8.80 -0.19 1.02
N VAL A 234 -8.26 -1.41 0.91
CA VAL A 234 -7.24 -1.94 1.81
C VAL A 234 -6.05 -2.38 0.96
N VAL A 235 -4.90 -1.79 1.22
CA VAL A 235 -3.62 -2.12 0.60
C VAL A 235 -2.52 -2.23 1.66
N GLY A 236 -1.34 -2.71 1.31
CA GLY A 236 -0.21 -2.63 2.22
C GLY A 236 0.95 -3.57 1.92
N ASP A 237 1.91 -3.48 2.82
CA ASP A 237 3.14 -4.27 2.87
C ASP A 237 2.98 -5.40 3.91
N GLY A 238 3.07 -6.63 3.42
CA GLY A 238 2.87 -7.89 4.13
C GLY A 238 4.10 -8.45 4.84
N GLY A 239 5.26 -7.81 4.74
CA GLY A 239 6.50 -8.38 5.26
C GLY A 239 7.66 -7.40 5.23
N GLY A 240 7.85 -6.71 6.36
CA GLY A 240 8.93 -5.74 6.55
C GLY A 240 9.15 -5.37 8.02
N GLN A 241 10.30 -4.80 8.35
CA GLN A 241 10.46 -4.13 9.64
C GLN A 241 9.88 -2.72 9.55
N PHE A 242 9.16 -2.26 10.57
CA PHE A 242 8.60 -0.91 10.56
C PHE A 242 8.65 -0.23 11.92
N LEU A 243 8.69 1.10 11.88
CA LEU A 243 8.53 2.00 13.00
C LEU A 243 7.45 3.01 12.67
N TYR A 244 6.78 3.54 13.70
CA TYR A 244 5.73 4.52 13.52
C TYR A 244 5.69 5.57 14.63
N GLN A 245 5.20 6.75 14.27
CA GLN A 245 4.89 7.85 15.18
C GLN A 245 3.40 8.15 15.07
N SER A 246 2.68 8.13 16.20
CA SER A 246 1.26 8.50 16.30
C SER A 246 1.06 9.70 17.22
N ASP A 247 -0.09 10.36 17.09
CA ASP A 247 -0.48 11.50 17.93
C ASP A 247 -0.48 11.06 19.41
N LYS A 248 0.20 11.83 20.26
CA LYS A 248 0.69 11.48 21.61
C LYS A 248 -0.38 11.11 22.65
N LYS A 249 -1.66 10.99 22.26
CA LYS A 249 -2.78 10.66 23.15
C LYS A 249 -3.00 9.16 23.38
N SER A 250 -2.38 8.26 22.61
CA SER A 250 -2.48 6.81 22.83
C SER A 250 -1.27 6.18 23.56
N ASN A 251 -0.27 6.96 23.95
CA ASN A 251 0.85 6.47 24.78
C ASN A 251 0.50 6.35 26.28
N SER A 252 -0.75 6.01 26.61
CA SER A 252 -1.05 5.33 27.87
C SER A 252 -0.89 3.83 27.61
N SER A 253 0.20 3.26 28.10
CA SER A 253 0.61 1.84 28.04
C SER A 253 1.33 1.36 26.78
N GLN A 254 2.54 1.87 26.53
CA GLN A 254 3.63 0.91 26.31
C GLN A 254 3.91 0.21 27.65
N SER A 255 2.99 -0.67 28.09
CA SER A 255 3.38 -1.66 29.08
C SER A 255 4.40 -2.57 28.40
N SER A 256 5.41 -3.02 29.13
CA SER A 256 6.46 -3.92 28.64
C SER A 256 5.94 -5.24 28.06
N GLU A 257 4.64 -5.49 28.17
CA GLU A 257 3.91 -6.74 27.89
C GLU A 257 3.44 -6.91 26.43
N PHE A 258 3.26 -5.83 25.68
CA PHE A 258 2.77 -5.88 24.29
C PHE A 258 3.86 -5.55 23.27
N TYR A 259 3.75 -6.14 22.09
CA TYR A 259 4.48 -5.75 20.88
C TYR A 259 3.49 -5.33 19.78
N VAL A 260 3.96 -4.64 18.76
CA VAL A 260 3.14 -4.19 17.64
C VAL A 260 3.45 -5.07 16.43
N ALA A 261 2.47 -5.84 15.99
CA ALA A 261 2.56 -6.79 14.89
C ALA A 261 2.28 -6.14 13.51
N CYS A 262 1.41 -5.14 13.52
CA CYS A 262 1.02 -4.39 12.33
C CYS A 262 0.62 -2.97 12.73
N VAL A 263 0.72 -2.02 11.81
CA VAL A 263 0.10 -0.70 11.95
C VAL A 263 -0.76 -0.38 10.71
N ALA A 264 -1.95 0.15 10.96
CA ALA A 264 -2.86 0.62 9.94
C ALA A 264 -2.86 2.15 9.86
N LEU A 265 -2.46 2.70 8.71
CA LEU A 265 -2.69 4.10 8.36
C LEU A 265 -4.10 4.23 7.76
N LEU A 266 -4.97 4.94 8.48
CA LEU A 266 -6.38 5.07 8.16
C LEU A 266 -6.67 6.41 7.51
N PHE A 267 -7.58 6.41 6.54
CA PHE A 267 -8.14 7.61 5.93
C PHE A 267 -9.66 7.60 6.03
N ALA A 268 -10.25 8.59 6.69
CA ALA A 268 -11.70 8.71 6.83
C ALA A 268 -12.18 10.12 6.47
N ASN A 269 -13.40 10.23 5.96
CA ASN A 269 -13.99 11.52 5.57
C ASN A 269 -14.17 12.40 6.80
N ASP A 270 -13.66 13.63 6.77
CA ASP A 270 -13.86 14.56 7.89
C ASP A 270 -15.30 15.07 7.87
N GLN A 271 -16.07 14.80 8.92
CA GLN A 271 -17.42 15.33 9.07
C GLN A 271 -17.45 16.86 9.19
N ASN A 272 -16.33 17.48 9.56
CA ASN A 272 -16.20 18.94 9.69
C ASN A 272 -15.68 19.61 8.40
N THR A 273 -15.65 18.87 7.29
CA THR A 273 -15.20 19.40 6.00
C THR A 273 -16.08 20.58 5.57
N PRO A 274 -15.50 21.75 5.26
CA PRO A 274 -16.24 22.89 4.73
C PRO A 274 -17.06 22.52 3.47
N PRO A 275 -18.28 23.08 3.31
CA PRO A 275 -19.04 22.91 2.08
C PRO A 275 -18.27 23.50 0.90
N GLY A 276 -18.33 22.82 -0.26
CA GLY A 276 -17.61 23.23 -1.46
C GLY A 276 -16.16 22.73 -1.55
N LEU A 277 -15.75 21.75 -0.74
CA LEU A 277 -14.55 20.96 -1.01
C LEU A 277 -14.87 19.80 -1.96
N GLY A 278 -13.93 19.51 -2.85
CA GLY A 278 -14.03 18.35 -3.73
C GLY A 278 -13.83 17.04 -2.98
N LYS A 279 -13.97 15.93 -3.69
CA LYS A 279 -13.92 14.59 -3.12
C LYS A 279 -12.68 13.83 -3.57
N THR A 280 -11.88 13.37 -2.60
CA THR A 280 -10.81 12.41 -2.82
C THR A 280 -11.38 10.98 -2.86
N GLN A 281 -10.91 10.17 -3.80
CA GLN A 281 -11.25 8.75 -3.93
C GLN A 281 -9.98 7.92 -4.06
N PHE A 282 -9.96 6.78 -3.37
CA PHE A 282 -8.93 5.75 -3.51
C PHE A 282 -9.38 4.69 -4.51
N HIS A 283 -8.45 4.19 -5.32
CA HIS A 283 -8.64 3.12 -6.29
C HIS A 283 -7.59 2.05 -6.04
N LEU A 284 -7.99 0.79 -6.12
CA LEU A 284 -7.09 -0.36 -6.04
C LEU A 284 -7.03 -1.03 -7.41
N MET A 285 -5.81 -1.32 -7.86
CA MET A 285 -5.58 -2.22 -9.00
C MET A 285 -4.57 -3.29 -8.60
N LEU A 286 -4.68 -4.47 -9.20
CA LEU A 286 -3.84 -5.63 -8.91
C LEU A 286 -3.32 -6.22 -10.21
N SER A 287 -2.01 -6.44 -10.29
CA SER A 287 -1.35 -7.26 -11.31
C SER A 287 -0.96 -8.60 -10.68
N ALA A 288 -1.64 -9.68 -11.04
CA ALA A 288 -1.32 -11.02 -10.58
C ALA A 288 -0.18 -11.65 -11.39
N GLY A 289 0.76 -12.30 -10.73
CA GLY A 289 1.87 -13.00 -11.39
C GLY A 289 1.92 -14.51 -11.16
N VAL A 290 0.85 -15.12 -10.66
CA VAL A 290 0.73 -16.59 -10.58
C VAL A 290 -0.41 -17.11 -11.43
N SER A 291 -0.26 -18.33 -11.94
CA SER A 291 -1.29 -19.05 -12.71
C SER A 291 -1.60 -20.41 -12.07
N PRO A 292 -2.87 -20.86 -12.10
CA PRO A 292 -3.23 -22.17 -11.57
C PRO A 292 -2.61 -23.30 -12.42
N ILE A 293 -2.24 -24.40 -11.76
CA ILE A 293 -1.74 -25.63 -12.37
C ILE A 293 -2.37 -26.84 -11.67
N GLY A 294 -2.60 -27.91 -12.43
CA GLY A 294 -3.16 -29.12 -11.88
C GLY A 294 -4.66 -29.10 -11.61
N PRO A 295 -5.17 -30.25 -11.15
CA PRO A 295 -6.56 -30.38 -10.76
C PRO A 295 -6.83 -29.65 -9.44
N VAL A 296 -8.12 -29.52 -9.11
CA VAL A 296 -8.55 -29.08 -7.78
C VAL A 296 -8.54 -30.28 -6.83
N TYR A 297 -7.82 -30.12 -5.72
CA TYR A 297 -7.73 -31.06 -4.63
C TYR A 297 -8.62 -30.64 -3.46
N LYS A 298 -8.93 -31.58 -2.58
CA LYS A 298 -9.64 -31.34 -1.33
C LYS A 298 -8.83 -31.88 -0.15
N ALA A 299 -8.58 -31.06 0.85
CA ALA A 299 -7.82 -31.45 2.04
C ALA A 299 -8.55 -32.58 2.78
N ALA A 300 -7.85 -33.70 3.03
CA ALA A 300 -8.41 -34.90 3.65
C ALA A 300 -7.98 -35.01 5.12
N SER A 301 -6.68 -35.06 5.39
CA SER A 301 -6.11 -34.93 6.73
C SER A 301 -5.33 -33.62 6.82
N VAL A 302 -5.47 -32.90 7.92
CA VAL A 302 -4.75 -31.64 8.17
C VAL A 302 -4.19 -31.65 9.59
N ASN A 303 -2.90 -31.38 9.72
CA ASN A 303 -2.21 -31.29 11.00
C ASN A 303 -1.39 -30.00 11.08
N ASP A 304 -1.72 -29.15 12.05
CA ASP A 304 -0.99 -27.89 12.30
C ASP A 304 0.13 -28.16 13.32
N ARG A 305 1.40 -28.01 12.94
CA ARG A 305 2.49 -28.14 13.90
C ARG A 305 2.55 -26.88 14.76
N LYS A 306 2.68 -27.03 16.08
CA LYS A 306 2.73 -25.87 16.98
C LYS A 306 4.01 -25.05 16.82
N ASN A 307 5.14 -25.70 16.54
CA ASN A 307 6.48 -25.10 16.61
C ASN A 307 7.01 -24.58 15.27
N ASP A 308 6.57 -25.17 14.16
CA ASP A 308 6.94 -24.72 12.81
C ASP A 308 5.68 -24.14 12.20
N ASN A 309 5.74 -22.93 11.63
CA ASN A 309 4.59 -22.26 11.00
C ASN A 309 4.18 -22.97 9.70
N SER A 310 3.86 -24.26 9.79
CA SER A 310 3.54 -25.14 8.69
C SER A 310 2.30 -25.98 8.98
N THR A 311 1.58 -26.27 7.91
CA THR A 311 0.44 -27.18 7.88
C THR A 311 0.80 -28.40 7.05
N TRP A 312 0.47 -29.58 7.57
CA TRP A 312 0.71 -30.86 6.89
C TRP A 312 -0.61 -31.37 6.35
N ILE A 313 -0.67 -31.64 5.06
CA ILE A 313 -1.92 -32.01 4.39
C ILE A 313 -1.78 -33.29 3.57
N THR A 314 -2.80 -34.14 3.64
CA THR A 314 -3.10 -35.13 2.60
C THR A 314 -4.32 -34.68 1.82
N ALA A 315 -4.46 -35.12 0.57
CA ALA A 315 -5.52 -34.60 -0.28
C ALA A 315 -6.26 -35.68 -1.07
N ARG A 316 -7.48 -35.36 -1.49
CA ARG A 316 -8.30 -36.17 -2.40
C ARG A 316 -8.52 -35.42 -3.70
N ARG A 317 -8.57 -36.16 -4.80
CA ARG A 317 -8.93 -35.63 -6.12
C ARG A 317 -10.39 -35.93 -6.44
N GLY A 318 -11.17 -34.90 -6.73
CA GLY A 318 -12.59 -35.05 -7.11
C GLY A 318 -13.41 -35.82 -6.09
N SER A 319 -14.11 -36.86 -6.54
CA SER A 319 -14.90 -37.77 -5.70
C SER A 319 -14.14 -39.02 -5.23
N SER A 320 -12.83 -39.10 -5.49
CA SER A 320 -12.02 -40.24 -5.05
C SER A 320 -12.02 -40.37 -3.52
N LEU A 321 -12.09 -41.61 -3.04
CA LEU A 321 -11.97 -41.94 -1.62
C LEU A 321 -10.51 -42.11 -1.18
N GLU A 322 -9.59 -42.28 -2.13
CA GLU A 322 -8.17 -42.46 -1.84
C GLU A 322 -7.50 -41.12 -1.48
N ASN A 323 -6.82 -41.11 -0.34
CA ASN A 323 -5.98 -39.99 0.06
C ASN A 323 -4.64 -40.13 -0.66
N LEU A 324 -4.20 -39.05 -1.29
CA LEU A 324 -2.88 -38.89 -1.89
C LEU A 324 -1.95 -38.28 -0.83
N ASP A 325 -0.76 -38.87 -0.71
CA ASP A 325 0.37 -38.33 0.05
C ASP A 325 1.06 -37.17 -0.68
N GLY A 326 1.98 -36.48 0.00
CA GLY A 326 2.63 -35.29 -0.54
C GLY A 326 3.51 -35.57 -1.75
N GLN A 327 4.27 -36.66 -1.73
CA GLN A 327 5.15 -37.04 -2.82
C GLN A 327 4.35 -37.33 -4.09
N THR A 328 3.27 -38.11 -3.99
CA THR A 328 2.39 -38.42 -5.12
C THR A 328 1.77 -37.14 -5.71
N ILE A 329 1.30 -36.22 -4.87
CA ILE A 329 0.76 -34.92 -5.32
C ILE A 329 1.84 -34.10 -6.04
N LEU A 330 3.03 -33.98 -5.45
CA LEU A 330 4.12 -33.20 -6.05
C LEU A 330 4.60 -33.81 -7.36
N GLU A 331 4.78 -35.12 -7.45
CA GLU A 331 5.16 -35.79 -8.70
C GLU A 331 4.13 -35.56 -9.82
N GLU A 332 2.83 -35.54 -9.50
CA GLU A 332 1.78 -35.16 -10.45
C GLU A 332 1.98 -33.73 -10.96
N ILE A 333 2.18 -32.77 -10.05
CA ILE A 333 2.35 -31.35 -10.40
C ILE A 333 3.64 -31.12 -11.19
N HIS A 334 4.76 -31.73 -10.79
CA HIS A 334 6.02 -31.61 -11.54
C HIS A 334 5.91 -32.15 -12.96
N ARG A 335 5.14 -33.23 -13.19
CA ARG A 335 4.86 -33.72 -14.55
C ARG A 335 4.05 -32.72 -15.38
N GLU A 336 3.17 -31.94 -14.76
CA GLU A 336 2.41 -30.89 -15.46
C GLU A 336 3.26 -29.65 -15.75
N ILE A 337 4.20 -29.29 -14.86
CA ILE A 337 5.13 -28.17 -15.06
C ILE A 337 6.05 -28.46 -16.26
N GLY A 338 6.51 -29.70 -16.40
CA GLY A 338 7.42 -30.12 -17.47
C GLY A 338 8.88 -29.83 -17.14
N GLU A 339 9.60 -29.15 -18.04
CA GLU A 339 11.02 -28.82 -17.86
C GLU A 339 11.25 -27.95 -16.61
N PRO A 340 12.40 -28.08 -15.93
CA PRO A 340 12.67 -27.33 -14.71
C PRO A 340 12.73 -25.84 -15.01
N ILE A 341 11.69 -25.12 -14.63
CA ILE A 341 11.77 -23.68 -14.44
C ILE A 341 12.89 -23.44 -13.42
N ILE A 342 13.74 -22.46 -13.68
CA ILE A 342 14.77 -22.04 -12.73
C ILE A 342 14.04 -21.37 -11.56
N TYR A 343 13.78 -22.15 -10.49
CA TYR A 343 13.11 -21.76 -9.24
C TYR A 343 11.65 -21.30 -9.35
N PRO A 344 10.68 -22.16 -9.70
CA PRO A 344 9.28 -21.77 -9.59
C PRO A 344 8.88 -21.76 -8.12
N ALA A 345 8.62 -20.58 -7.57
CA ALA A 345 7.93 -20.49 -6.29
C ALA A 345 6.54 -21.12 -6.44
N LEU A 346 6.33 -22.22 -5.72
CA LEU A 346 5.12 -23.04 -5.81
C LEU A 346 4.21 -22.72 -4.62
N TYR A 347 2.95 -22.43 -4.91
CA TYR A 347 1.94 -22.13 -3.91
C TYR A 347 0.74 -23.04 -4.06
N ILE A 348 0.00 -23.25 -2.97
CA ILE A 348 -1.40 -23.68 -3.05
C ILE A 348 -2.31 -22.48 -2.77
N GLY A 349 -3.32 -22.31 -3.62
CA GLY A 349 -4.42 -21.38 -3.40
C GLY A 349 -5.59 -22.14 -2.79
N VAL A 350 -5.94 -21.81 -1.54
CA VAL A 350 -6.95 -22.52 -0.75
C VAL A 350 -8.22 -21.67 -0.64
N THR A 351 -9.35 -22.23 -1.06
CA THR A 351 -10.66 -21.61 -0.87
C THR A 351 -11.26 -22.07 0.45
N LYS A 352 -11.36 -21.15 1.41
CA LYS A 352 -11.77 -21.41 2.80
C LYS A 352 -13.15 -20.83 3.04
N ARG A 353 -14.03 -21.61 3.69
CA ARG A 353 -15.30 -21.13 4.24
C ARG A 353 -15.24 -21.12 5.75
N ARG A 354 -15.34 -19.94 6.37
CA ARG A 354 -15.19 -19.76 7.82
C ARG A 354 -16.32 -18.94 8.41
N LYS A 355 -16.65 -19.21 9.68
CA LYS A 355 -17.56 -18.38 10.46
C LYS A 355 -16.75 -17.28 11.14
N CYS A 356 -16.96 -16.04 10.73
CA CYS A 356 -16.24 -14.88 11.26
C CYS A 356 -17.16 -14.08 12.20
N SER A 357 -16.56 -13.56 13.26
CA SER A 357 -17.17 -12.65 14.24
C SER A 357 -16.13 -11.64 14.70
N VAL A 358 -16.57 -10.44 15.02
CA VAL A 358 -15.72 -9.37 15.58
C VAL A 358 -16.52 -8.67 16.68
N GLY A 359 -16.00 -8.69 17.91
CA GLY A 359 -16.64 -8.06 19.07
C GLY A 359 -18.06 -8.60 19.30
N THR A 360 -19.03 -7.71 19.47
CA THR A 360 -20.45 -8.05 19.69
C THR A 360 -21.24 -8.27 18.40
N ARG A 361 -20.61 -8.17 17.22
CA ARG A 361 -21.30 -8.31 15.92
C ARG A 361 -21.71 -9.77 15.67
N LYS A 362 -22.88 -9.96 15.03
CA LYS A 362 -23.42 -11.30 14.74
C LYS A 362 -22.52 -12.05 13.77
N ALA A 363 -22.07 -13.23 14.18
CA ALA A 363 -21.21 -14.07 13.36
C ALA A 363 -21.83 -14.40 11.99
N ARG A 364 -21.05 -14.30 10.91
CA ARG A 364 -21.47 -14.63 9.53
C ARG A 364 -20.48 -15.59 8.88
N TRP A 365 -20.97 -16.39 7.94
CA TRP A 365 -20.09 -17.22 7.12
C TRP A 365 -19.50 -16.38 6.00
N LEU A 366 -18.19 -16.46 5.83
CA LEU A 366 -17.44 -15.86 4.74
C LEU A 366 -16.69 -16.94 3.98
N THR A 367 -16.58 -16.75 2.68
CA THR A 367 -15.71 -17.53 1.80
C THR A 367 -14.61 -16.59 1.34
N PHE A 368 -13.36 -17.03 1.39
CA PHE A 368 -12.19 -16.27 0.94
C PHE A 368 -11.14 -17.21 0.37
N HIS A 369 -10.21 -16.64 -0.39
CA HIS A 369 -9.09 -17.35 -0.99
C HIS A 369 -7.77 -16.88 -0.37
N GLU A 370 -6.89 -17.83 -0.06
CA GLU A 370 -5.59 -17.57 0.57
C GLU A 370 -4.51 -18.43 -0.08
N PHE A 371 -3.34 -17.84 -0.30
CA PHE A 371 -2.16 -18.54 -0.79
C PHE A 371 -1.30 -19.04 0.36
N HIS A 372 -0.72 -20.22 0.18
CA HIS A 372 0.22 -20.86 1.09
C HIS A 372 1.40 -21.39 0.27
N GLU A 373 2.62 -21.04 0.66
CA GLU A 373 3.83 -21.54 0.00
C GLU A 373 3.98 -23.04 0.21
N VAL A 374 4.39 -23.77 -0.82
CA VAL A 374 4.70 -25.20 -0.74
C VAL A 374 6.15 -25.36 -0.33
N LEU A 375 6.38 -25.99 0.82
CA LEU A 375 7.71 -26.17 1.39
C LEU A 375 8.37 -27.45 0.87
N SER A 376 7.65 -28.57 0.91
CA SER A 376 8.12 -29.89 0.48
C SER A 376 6.96 -30.90 0.49
N GLY A 377 7.24 -32.16 0.15
CA GLY A 377 6.31 -33.27 0.31
C GLY A 377 7.06 -34.60 0.42
N ASP A 378 6.49 -35.55 1.15
CA ASP A 378 7.02 -36.91 1.32
C ASP A 378 5.91 -37.97 1.16
N GLU A 379 6.25 -39.23 1.41
CA GLU A 379 5.35 -40.39 1.33
C GLU A 379 4.17 -40.33 2.32
N GLU A 380 4.10 -39.32 3.20
CA GLU A 380 3.00 -39.14 4.16
C GLU A 380 2.20 -37.85 3.91
N TYR A 381 2.87 -36.69 3.77
CA TYR A 381 2.23 -35.37 3.78
C TYR A 381 2.86 -34.40 2.77
N LEU A 382 2.01 -33.48 2.30
CA LEU A 382 2.44 -32.24 1.68
C LEU A 382 2.61 -31.17 2.76
N TYR A 383 3.75 -30.49 2.75
CA TYR A 383 4.10 -29.46 3.72
C TYR A 383 3.91 -28.08 3.10
N VAL A 384 3.09 -27.24 3.75
CA VAL A 384 2.83 -25.87 3.30
C VAL A 384 3.03 -24.86 4.43
N HIS A 385 3.41 -23.64 4.08
CA HIS A 385 3.58 -22.55 5.03
C HIS A 385 2.23 -22.05 5.56
N ASP A 386 2.27 -21.45 6.74
CA ASP A 386 1.13 -20.93 7.51
C ASP A 386 0.14 -21.99 7.98
N LYS A 387 -0.78 -21.54 8.85
CA LYS A 387 -1.82 -22.36 9.48
C LYS A 387 -3.21 -22.04 8.91
N GLY A 388 -4.21 -22.78 9.38
CA GLY A 388 -5.61 -22.43 9.19
C GLY A 388 -6.30 -23.06 7.98
N ILE A 389 -5.62 -23.97 7.27
CA ILE A 389 -6.28 -24.94 6.37
C ILE A 389 -7.05 -25.95 7.24
N LYS A 390 -8.18 -26.45 6.76
CA LYS A 390 -9.00 -27.45 7.45
C LYS A 390 -9.39 -28.57 6.50
N THR A 391 -9.63 -29.75 7.07
CA THR A 391 -10.22 -30.86 6.33
C THR A 391 -11.50 -30.40 5.61
N GLY A 392 -11.56 -30.70 4.32
CA GLY A 392 -12.65 -30.35 3.43
C GLY A 392 -12.48 -29.05 2.66
N ASP A 393 -11.46 -28.24 2.94
CA ASP A 393 -11.13 -27.09 2.09
C ASP A 393 -10.64 -27.55 0.71
N SER A 394 -11.02 -26.80 -0.32
CA SER A 394 -10.57 -27.05 -1.69
C SER A 394 -9.34 -26.21 -1.99
N PHE A 395 -8.36 -26.78 -2.68
CA PHE A 395 -7.15 -26.06 -3.09
C PHE A 395 -6.67 -26.47 -4.48
N CYS A 396 -5.87 -25.62 -5.10
CA CYS A 396 -5.23 -25.84 -6.40
C CYS A 396 -3.82 -25.28 -6.34
N PHE A 397 -2.90 -25.80 -7.14
CA PHE A 397 -1.53 -25.31 -7.17
C PHE A 397 -1.43 -24.07 -8.05
N TYR A 398 -0.48 -23.20 -7.73
CA TYR A 398 -0.18 -21.97 -8.44
C TYR A 398 1.32 -21.83 -8.60
N ILE A 399 1.74 -21.37 -9.78
CA ILE A 399 3.14 -21.17 -10.13
C ILE A 399 3.33 -19.75 -10.64
N SER A 400 4.49 -19.16 -10.33
CA SER A 400 4.90 -17.88 -10.89
C SER A 400 4.93 -17.95 -12.42
N ASN A 401 4.28 -16.99 -13.09
CA ASN A 401 4.11 -16.99 -14.54
C ASN A 401 4.28 -15.57 -15.10
N ILE A 402 5.37 -15.38 -15.85
CA ILE A 402 5.75 -14.10 -16.45
C ILE A 402 4.70 -13.60 -17.47
N ASP A 403 4.10 -14.49 -18.26
CA ASP A 403 3.12 -14.12 -19.28
C ASP A 403 1.82 -13.64 -18.63
N VAL A 404 1.41 -14.30 -17.54
CA VAL A 404 0.25 -13.85 -16.75
C VAL A 404 0.55 -12.50 -16.09
N ALA A 405 1.73 -12.33 -15.49
CA ALA A 405 2.14 -11.05 -14.91
C ALA A 405 2.15 -9.89 -15.94
N ARG A 406 2.69 -10.13 -17.14
CA ARG A 406 2.68 -9.15 -18.24
C ARG A 406 1.25 -8.85 -18.71
N SER A 407 0.42 -9.88 -18.85
CA SER A 407 -0.98 -9.74 -19.28
C SER A 407 -1.80 -8.93 -18.27
N THR A 408 -1.66 -9.22 -16.98
CA THR A 408 -2.38 -8.49 -15.92
C THR A 408 -1.87 -7.06 -15.76
N CYS A 409 -0.58 -6.79 -15.96
CA CYS A 409 -0.05 -5.42 -16.07
C CYS A 409 -0.69 -4.63 -17.22
N ARG A 410 -0.94 -5.25 -18.38
CA ARG A 410 -1.66 -4.59 -19.48
C ARG A 410 -3.11 -4.28 -19.10
N SER A 411 -3.79 -5.22 -18.45
CA SER A 411 -5.15 -4.99 -17.91
C SER A 411 -5.19 -3.84 -16.90
N VAL A 412 -4.17 -3.72 -16.03
CA VAL A 412 -4.01 -2.58 -15.12
C VAL A 412 -3.82 -1.27 -15.91
N SER A 413 -3.00 -1.27 -16.96
CA SER A 413 -2.82 -0.10 -17.84
C SER A 413 -4.14 0.32 -18.52
N ASP A 414 -4.96 -0.63 -18.97
CA ASP A 414 -6.29 -0.35 -19.54
C ASP A 414 -7.27 0.22 -18.50
N ASN A 415 -7.20 -0.26 -17.25
CA ASN A 415 -7.96 0.31 -16.14
C ASN A 415 -7.52 1.74 -15.82
N PHE A 416 -6.22 2.04 -15.85
CA PHE A 416 -5.71 3.40 -15.71
C PHE A 416 -6.16 4.30 -16.85
N ARG A 417 -6.14 3.80 -18.09
CA ARG A 417 -6.67 4.52 -19.25
C ARG A 417 -8.15 4.83 -19.09
N SER A 418 -8.94 3.89 -18.57
CA SER A 418 -10.36 4.08 -18.28
C SER A 418 -10.58 5.12 -17.19
N LEU A 419 -9.79 5.05 -16.11
CA LEU A 419 -9.79 6.04 -15.03
C LEU A 419 -9.48 7.44 -15.58
N LYS A 420 -8.48 7.54 -16.46
CA LYS A 420 -8.12 8.77 -17.18
C LYS A 420 -9.21 9.25 -18.15
N GLN A 421 -9.90 8.36 -18.87
CA GLN A 421 -10.95 8.72 -19.82
C GLN A 421 -12.26 9.16 -19.16
N CYS A 422 -12.54 8.74 -17.91
CA CYS A 422 -13.55 9.39 -17.08
C CYS A 422 -13.26 10.90 -16.88
N HIS A 423 -12.08 11.40 -17.26
CA HIS A 423 -11.75 12.83 -17.28
C HIS A 423 -12.16 13.54 -18.58
N ASP A 424 -12.42 12.80 -19.67
CA ASP A 424 -12.60 13.37 -21.02
C ASP A 424 -14.02 13.23 -21.60
N ARG A 425 -14.87 12.36 -21.07
CA ARG A 425 -16.24 12.16 -21.59
C ARG A 425 -17.26 13.26 -21.27
N ASP A 426 -16.89 14.29 -20.53
CA ASP A 426 -17.74 15.48 -20.33
C ASP A 426 -17.66 16.50 -21.50
N PHE A 427 -16.97 16.17 -22.60
CA PHE A 427 -16.68 17.13 -23.69
C PHE A 427 -17.76 17.31 -24.77
N VAL A 428 -18.90 16.60 -24.71
CA VAL A 428 -19.88 16.64 -25.83
C VAL A 428 -21.11 17.51 -25.56
N GLN A 429 -21.23 18.16 -24.40
CA GLN A 429 -22.30 19.14 -24.20
C GLN A 429 -21.80 20.44 -23.57
N ASP A 430 -21.72 21.45 -24.44
CA ASP A 430 -21.60 22.88 -24.20
C ASP A 430 -20.26 23.49 -23.73
N ASN A 431 -19.97 24.61 -24.38
CA ASN A 431 -18.72 25.36 -24.41
C ASN A 431 -18.54 26.27 -23.17
N ILE A 432 -18.82 25.76 -21.95
CA ILE A 432 -18.67 26.51 -20.70
C ILE A 432 -18.12 25.57 -19.58
N ASP A 433 -17.03 26.00 -18.95
CA ASP A 433 -16.36 25.47 -17.74
C ASP A 433 -15.39 24.26 -17.82
N ARG A 434 -14.09 24.58 -17.89
CA ARG A 434 -12.93 23.68 -17.70
C ARG A 434 -12.73 23.14 -16.27
N CYS A 435 -13.66 23.35 -15.32
CA CYS A 435 -13.34 23.29 -13.88
C CYS A 435 -13.74 22.00 -13.12
N ASN A 436 -14.52 21.08 -13.71
CA ASN A 436 -15.13 19.96 -12.96
C ASN A 436 -14.47 18.58 -13.17
N LYS A 437 -13.28 18.53 -13.78
CA LYS A 437 -12.68 17.25 -14.18
C LYS A 437 -12.02 16.53 -13.00
N LYS A 438 -12.46 15.29 -12.75
CA LYS A 438 -11.75 14.33 -11.90
C LYS A 438 -10.30 14.22 -12.39
N HIS A 439 -9.31 14.23 -11.49
CA HIS A 439 -7.91 14.04 -11.84
C HIS A 439 -7.17 13.12 -10.87
N VAL A 440 -6.17 12.39 -11.36
CA VAL A 440 -5.28 11.56 -10.54
C VAL A 440 -4.13 12.42 -10.06
N PHE A 441 -3.81 12.37 -8.76
CA PHE A 441 -2.78 13.23 -8.16
C PHE A 441 -1.69 12.46 -7.40
N GLY A 442 -1.80 11.14 -7.28
CA GLY A 442 -0.77 10.33 -6.65
C GLY A 442 -1.01 8.82 -6.78
N GLY A 443 0.08 8.06 -6.71
CA GLY A 443 0.07 6.60 -6.66
C GLY A 443 1.07 6.05 -5.64
N ILE A 444 0.72 4.92 -5.03
CA ILE A 444 1.61 4.10 -4.20
C ILE A 444 1.59 2.67 -4.76
N LEU A 445 2.76 2.07 -4.96
CA LEU A 445 2.93 0.70 -5.49
C LEU A 445 3.59 -0.20 -4.45
N PHE A 446 3.00 -1.37 -4.22
CA PHE A 446 3.61 -2.48 -3.48
C PHE A 446 3.81 -3.63 -4.46
N SER A 447 5.06 -3.92 -4.82
CA SER A 447 5.40 -5.04 -5.72
C SER A 447 6.08 -6.16 -4.94
N CYS A 448 5.85 -7.40 -5.34
CA CYS A 448 6.51 -8.54 -4.73
C CYS A 448 8.03 -8.47 -4.92
N CYS A 449 8.79 -8.77 -3.87
CA CYS A 449 10.24 -8.93 -3.96
C CYS A 449 10.70 -10.12 -4.83
N GLY A 450 9.78 -11.02 -5.23
CA GLY A 450 10.02 -12.05 -6.25
C GLY A 450 9.79 -11.56 -7.69
N ARG A 451 9.32 -10.33 -7.90
CA ARG A 451 9.15 -9.69 -9.22
C ARG A 451 10.36 -8.80 -9.53
N GLY A 452 10.20 -7.84 -10.43
CA GLY A 452 11.25 -6.91 -10.85
C GLY A 452 12.04 -7.43 -12.06
N GLU A 453 13.21 -6.82 -12.29
CA GLU A 453 14.00 -7.05 -13.50
C GLU A 453 14.42 -8.52 -13.66
N GLN A 454 14.76 -9.20 -12.57
CA GLN A 454 15.14 -10.63 -12.61
C GLN A 454 13.98 -11.52 -13.06
N PHE A 455 12.76 -11.22 -12.64
CA PHE A 455 11.57 -11.98 -13.01
C PHE A 455 11.11 -11.69 -14.44
N PHE A 456 11.16 -10.41 -14.85
CA PHE A 456 10.65 -10.00 -16.16
C PHE A 456 11.69 -10.06 -17.29
N GLY A 457 12.97 -10.09 -16.97
CA GLY A 457 14.08 -9.81 -17.89
C GLY A 457 14.15 -8.34 -18.33
N GLU A 458 13.33 -7.47 -17.75
CA GLU A 458 13.14 -6.06 -18.14
C GLU A 458 12.86 -5.22 -16.89
N SER A 459 13.56 -4.08 -16.76
CA SER A 459 13.30 -3.09 -15.72
C SER A 459 11.94 -2.38 -15.87
N ASN A 460 11.36 -1.92 -14.76
CA ASN A 460 10.17 -1.04 -14.71
C ASN A 460 8.83 -1.63 -15.18
N VAL A 461 8.73 -2.95 -15.39
CA VAL A 461 7.48 -3.57 -15.89
C VAL A 461 6.29 -3.30 -14.97
N ASP A 462 6.51 -3.26 -13.65
CA ASP A 462 5.44 -3.02 -12.67
C ASP A 462 5.04 -1.55 -12.57
N SER A 463 5.97 -0.60 -12.64
CA SER A 463 5.59 0.83 -12.61
C SER A 463 5.08 1.36 -13.95
N LEU A 464 5.46 0.73 -15.07
CA LEU A 464 5.16 1.21 -16.43
C LEU A 464 3.67 1.50 -16.66
N PRO A 465 2.70 0.65 -16.25
CA PRO A 465 1.28 0.94 -16.39
C PRO A 465 0.88 2.31 -15.82
N PHE A 466 1.42 2.69 -14.67
CA PHE A 466 1.11 3.97 -14.04
C PHE A 466 1.85 5.12 -14.74
N LEU A 467 3.15 4.95 -15.01
CA LEU A 467 4.01 6.00 -15.59
C LEU A 467 3.58 6.40 -17.00
N GLU A 468 3.12 5.47 -17.82
CA GLU A 468 2.61 5.77 -19.18
C GLU A 468 1.29 6.54 -19.14
N ASN A 469 0.40 6.18 -18.21
CA ASN A 469 -0.92 6.80 -18.13
C ASN A 469 -0.87 8.16 -17.41
N PHE A 470 0.01 8.31 -16.42
CA PHE A 470 0.12 9.47 -15.53
C PHE A 470 1.58 9.95 -15.33
N PRO A 471 2.28 10.38 -16.40
CA PRO A 471 3.73 10.62 -16.36
C PRO A 471 4.18 11.69 -15.36
N GLU A 472 3.38 12.74 -15.15
CA GLU A 472 3.72 13.83 -14.23
C GLU A 472 3.22 13.58 -12.80
N VAL A 473 2.43 12.53 -12.59
CA VAL A 473 1.86 12.24 -11.27
C VAL A 473 2.90 11.51 -10.42
N PRO A 474 3.09 11.92 -9.14
CA PRO A 474 4.00 11.22 -8.24
C PRO A 474 3.60 9.77 -8.01
N LEU A 475 4.56 8.88 -8.24
CA LEU A 475 4.51 7.46 -7.91
C LEU A 475 5.67 7.16 -6.98
N ALA A 476 5.39 6.46 -5.89
CA ALA A 476 6.39 5.88 -4.99
C ALA A 476 5.96 4.48 -4.60
N GLY A 477 6.88 3.70 -4.07
CA GLY A 477 6.56 2.34 -3.68
C GLY A 477 7.75 1.55 -3.17
N THR A 478 7.47 0.29 -2.91
CA THR A 478 8.45 -0.67 -2.40
C THR A 478 8.33 -2.01 -3.11
N PHE A 479 9.44 -2.74 -3.06
CA PHE A 479 9.41 -4.19 -3.17
C PHE A 479 9.23 -4.76 -1.76
N SER A 480 8.17 -5.53 -1.57
CA SER A 480 7.69 -6.06 -0.29
C SER A 480 7.53 -7.57 -0.36
N ALA A 481 7.56 -8.23 0.79
CA ALA A 481 7.26 -9.65 0.91
C ALA A 481 5.78 -9.83 1.29
N GLY A 482 4.94 -10.18 0.32
CA GLY A 482 3.50 -10.38 0.54
C GLY A 482 2.73 -9.09 0.33
N GLU A 483 1.91 -9.06 -0.72
CA GLU A 483 1.21 -7.83 -1.10
C GLU A 483 -0.21 -7.88 -0.55
N ILE A 484 -0.56 -6.90 0.27
CA ILE A 484 -1.91 -6.76 0.78
C ILE A 484 -2.70 -5.93 -0.23
N GLY A 485 -3.83 -6.48 -0.68
CA GLY A 485 -4.73 -5.79 -1.59
C GLY A 485 -6.10 -6.41 -1.55
N ARG A 486 -7.17 -5.64 -1.33
CA ARG A 486 -8.53 -6.18 -1.39
C ARG A 486 -8.99 -6.38 -2.83
N ALA A 487 -8.77 -7.57 -3.38
CA ALA A 487 -9.17 -7.94 -4.73
C ALA A 487 -10.03 -9.21 -4.78
N ASN A 488 -10.56 -9.52 -5.97
CA ASN A 488 -11.31 -10.75 -6.21
C ASN A 488 -10.42 -11.82 -6.86
N MET A 489 -10.76 -13.08 -6.61
CA MET A 489 -10.04 -14.22 -7.17
C MET A 489 -10.09 -14.30 -8.70
N SER A 490 -11.06 -13.62 -9.34
CA SER A 490 -11.19 -13.55 -10.81
C SER A 490 -9.93 -13.07 -11.52
N VAL A 491 -9.05 -12.33 -10.83
CA VAL A 491 -7.78 -11.84 -11.38
C VAL A 491 -6.83 -12.98 -11.75
N TYR A 492 -7.00 -14.18 -11.17
CA TYR A 492 -6.15 -15.36 -11.39
C TYR A 492 -6.75 -16.40 -12.36
N GLY A 493 -7.76 -16.02 -13.16
CA GLY A 493 -8.13 -16.79 -14.36
C GLY A 493 -9.02 -18.02 -14.15
N LYS A 494 -9.98 -18.00 -13.21
CA LYS A 494 -11.07 -18.99 -13.20
C LYS A 494 -12.41 -18.36 -13.59
N GLU A 495 -12.93 -18.79 -14.74
CA GLU A 495 -14.14 -18.28 -15.41
C GLU A 495 -15.45 -18.88 -14.88
N SER A 496 -15.50 -19.37 -13.64
CA SER A 496 -16.78 -19.77 -13.04
C SER A 496 -17.47 -18.56 -12.39
N LEU A 497 -18.75 -18.35 -12.71
CA LEU A 497 -19.56 -17.23 -12.19
C LEU A 497 -19.60 -17.19 -10.65
N GLU A 498 -19.39 -18.33 -9.97
CA GLU A 498 -19.37 -18.45 -8.51
C GLU A 498 -18.01 -18.04 -7.90
N GLU A 499 -16.89 -18.24 -8.60
CA GLU A 499 -15.54 -17.87 -8.14
C GLU A 499 -15.20 -16.39 -8.39
N MET A 500 -15.98 -15.68 -9.21
CA MET A 500 -15.76 -14.26 -9.53
C MET A 500 -15.95 -13.28 -8.36
N SER A 501 -16.48 -13.73 -7.22
CA SER A 501 -16.77 -12.87 -6.05
C SER A 501 -16.04 -13.27 -4.77
N ILE A 502 -15.12 -14.24 -4.85
CA ILE A 502 -14.37 -14.69 -3.68
C ILE A 502 -13.27 -13.66 -3.37
N PRO A 503 -13.29 -12.99 -2.20
CA PRO A 503 -12.26 -12.04 -1.83
C PRO A 503 -10.93 -12.76 -1.57
N CYS A 504 -9.85 -12.13 -2.03
CA CYS A 504 -8.47 -12.45 -1.73
C CYS A 504 -7.82 -11.14 -1.28
N LEU A 505 -7.19 -11.14 -0.09
CA LEU A 505 -6.62 -9.93 0.51
C LEU A 505 -5.10 -9.97 0.64
N PHE A 506 -4.50 -11.15 0.48
CA PHE A 506 -3.07 -11.38 0.63
C PHE A 506 -2.58 -12.13 -0.60
N HIS A 507 -1.74 -11.47 -1.38
CA HIS A 507 -1.33 -11.91 -2.70
C HIS A 507 0.15 -12.32 -2.72
N VAL A 508 0.49 -13.17 -3.69
CA VAL A 508 1.85 -13.66 -3.93
C VAL A 508 2.24 -13.38 -5.37
N PHE A 509 3.52 -13.04 -5.60
CA PHE A 509 4.07 -12.66 -6.90
C PHE A 509 3.19 -11.60 -7.61
N SER A 510 2.69 -10.62 -6.86
CA SER A 510 1.76 -9.63 -7.38
C SER A 510 2.27 -8.20 -7.24
N SER A 511 1.55 -7.26 -7.86
CA SER A 511 1.78 -5.83 -7.69
C SER A 511 0.45 -5.15 -7.40
N VAL A 512 0.37 -4.46 -6.26
CA VAL A 512 -0.82 -3.74 -5.79
C VAL A 512 -0.60 -2.24 -5.96
N TYR A 513 -1.53 -1.59 -6.66
CA TYR A 513 -1.50 -0.16 -6.93
C TYR A 513 -2.60 0.53 -6.11
N LEU A 514 -2.21 1.45 -5.25
CA LEU A 514 -3.10 2.43 -4.65
C LEU A 514 -3.04 3.72 -5.46
N VAL A 515 -4.15 4.10 -6.10
CA VAL A 515 -4.23 5.34 -6.88
C VAL A 515 -5.22 6.30 -6.24
N MET A 516 -4.82 7.57 -6.14
CA MET A 516 -5.62 8.62 -5.53
C MET A 516 -6.08 9.62 -6.59
N SER A 517 -7.39 9.86 -6.61
CA SER A 517 -8.00 10.83 -7.52
C SER A 517 -8.84 11.85 -6.78
N TYR A 518 -8.98 13.04 -7.33
CA TYR A 518 -9.76 14.13 -6.79
C TYR A 518 -10.81 14.59 -7.79
N THR A 519 -12.04 14.74 -7.34
CA THR A 519 -13.13 15.36 -8.10
C THR A 519 -13.41 16.73 -7.50
N PRO A 520 -13.18 17.84 -8.24
CA PRO A 520 -13.47 19.18 -7.76
C PRO A 520 -14.95 19.34 -7.33
N PRO A 521 -15.25 20.30 -6.43
CA PRO A 521 -16.62 20.62 -6.07
C PRO A 521 -17.38 21.13 -7.30
N VAL A 522 -18.65 20.77 -7.44
CA VAL A 522 -19.49 21.33 -8.51
C VAL A 522 -19.74 22.79 -8.18
N THR A 523 -19.27 23.71 -9.03
CA THR A 523 -19.53 25.14 -8.89
C THR A 523 -21.05 25.37 -8.95
N GLN A 524 -21.69 25.60 -7.80
CA GLN A 524 -23.04 26.16 -7.79
C GLN A 524 -22.91 27.62 -8.21
N GLN A 525 -23.36 27.94 -9.42
CA GLN A 525 -23.49 29.32 -9.89
C GLN A 525 -24.51 30.09 -9.07
#